data_AF-A0A927N796-F1
#
_entry.id   AF-A0A927N796-F1
#
_cell.length_a   1.000
_cell.length_b   1.000
_cell.length_c   1.000
_cell.angle_alpha   90.00
_cell.angle_beta   90.00
_cell.angle_gamma   90.00
#
_symmetry.space_group_name_H-M   'P 1'
#
loop_
_entity.id
_entity.type
_entity.pdbx_description
1 polymer ?
#
loop_
_entity_poly.entity_id
_entity_poly.type
_entity_poly.pdbx_seq_one_letter_code
_entity_poly.pdbx_strand_id
1 'polypeptide(L)' 'MMEWFVNNIGTIIVAIVVLGLLALLIVTLIRRKKQGKSSCSCGCSTCPHSEKCHSQTNEDKNELN' A
#
# COMPACT_ATOMS: atom_id res chain seq x y z
N MET A 1 37.11 -23.50 -6.08
CA MET A 1 35.95 -22.85 -5.43
C MET A 1 35.38 -21.69 -6.26
N MET A 2 36.22 -20.83 -6.86
CA MET A 2 35.76 -19.71 -7.72
C MET A 2 35.03 -20.17 -9.00
N GLU A 3 35.37 -21.35 -9.53
CA GLU A 3 34.72 -22.00 -10.68
C GLU A 3 33.20 -22.15 -10.52
N TRP A 4 32.70 -22.42 -9.31
CA TRP A 4 31.27 -22.60 -9.07
C TRP A 4 30.48 -21.31 -9.33
N PHE A 5 31.04 -20.16 -8.95
CA PHE A 5 30.40 -18.87 -9.21
C PHE A 5 30.41 -18.52 -10.69
N VAL A 6 31.50 -18.83 -11.40
CA VAL A 6 31.63 -18.57 -12.84
C VAL A 6 30.67 -19.47 -13.64
N ASN A 7 30.57 -20.74 -13.29
CA ASN A 7 29.69 -21.69 -13.98
C ASN A 7 28.20 -21.42 -13.71
N ASN A 8 27.86 -20.83 -12.55
CA ASN A 8 26.48 -20.47 -12.18
C ASN A 8 26.18 -18.97 -12.36
N ILE A 9 27.06 -18.20 -13.01
CA ILE A 9 26.92 -16.74 -13.10
C ILE A 9 25.64 -16.36 -13.87
N GLY A 10 25.28 -17.14 -14.89
CA GLY A 10 24.04 -16.95 -15.64
C GLY A 10 22.80 -17.14 -14.77
N THR A 11 22.80 -18.17 -13.91
CA THR A 11 21.71 -18.44 -12.97
C THR A 11 21.55 -17.30 -11.95
N ILE A 12 22.66 -16.74 -11.46
CA ILE A 12 22.64 -15.62 -10.52
C ILE A 12 22.03 -14.37 -11.18
N ILE A 13 22.38 -14.09 -12.43
CA ILE A 13 21.81 -12.94 -13.18
C ILE A 13 20.30 -13.11 -13.34
N VAL A 14 19.84 -14.30 -13.77
CA VAL A 14 18.41 -14.59 -13.93
C VAL A 14 17.68 -14.45 -12.60
N ALA A 15 18.25 -14.96 -11.51
CA ALA A 15 17.67 -14.84 -10.17
C ALA A 15 17.49 -13.38 -9.73
N ILE A 16 18.48 -12.51 -9.98
CA ILE A 16 18.40 -11.08 -9.66
C ILE A 16 17.29 -10.41 -10.47
N VAL A 17 17.16 -10.71 -11.77
CA VAL A 17 16.10 -10.14 -12.62
C VAL A 17 14.71 -10.52 -12.10
N VAL A 18 14.49 -11.80 -11.80
CA VAL A 18 13.21 -12.29 -11.28
C VAL A 18 12.88 -11.66 -9.92
N LEU A 19 13.86 -11.63 -9.00
CA LEU A 19 13.70 -10.98 -7.70
C LEU A 19 13.42 -9.48 -7.84
N GLY A 20 14.08 -8.79 -8.78
CA GLY A 20 13.85 -7.38 -9.08
C GLY A 20 12.42 -7.11 -9.51
N LEU A 21 11.87 -7.91 -10.43
CA LEU A 21 10.49 -7.76 -10.90
C LEU A 21 9.47 -8.02 -9.77
N LEU A 22 9.67 -9.08 -8.97
CA LEU A 22 8.81 -9.37 -7.82
C LEU A 22 8.89 -8.27 -6.74
N ALA A 23 10.10 -7.78 -6.45
CA ALA A 23 10.32 -6.69 -5.52
C ALA A 23 9.64 -5.40 -5.99
N LEU A 24 9.75 -5.05 -7.29
CA LEU A 24 9.06 -3.90 -7.86
C LEU A 24 7.55 -4.00 -7.74
N LEU A 25 6.98 -5.19 -7.95
CA LEU A 25 5.55 -5.44 -7.78
C LEU A 25 5.13 -5.18 -6.34
N ILE A 26 5.83 -5.77 -5.36
CA ILE A 26 5.54 -5.60 -3.93
C ILE A 26 5.72 -4.13 -3.51
N VAL A 27 6.82 -3.49 -3.92
CA VAL A 27 7.12 -2.08 -3.61
C VAL A 27 6.04 -1.18 -4.18
N THR A 28 5.53 -1.46 -5.38
CA THR A 28 4.44 -0.67 -5.99
C THR A 28 3.15 -0.82 -5.19
N LEU A 29 2.83 -2.02 -4.71
CA LEU A 29 1.66 -2.25 -3.85
C LEU A 29 1.80 -1.53 -2.50
N ILE A 30 2.97 -1.61 -1.86
CA ILE A 30 3.25 -0.93 -0.59
C ILE A 30 3.21 0.59 -0.78
N ARG A 31 3.80 1.11 -1.86
CA ARG A 31 3.74 2.54 -2.20
C ARG A 31 2.32 3.01 -2.46
N ARG A 32 1.51 2.23 -3.16
CA ARG A 32 0.08 2.54 -3.38
C ARG A 32 -0.71 2.57 -2.08
N LYS A 33 -0.44 1.63 -1.16
CA LYS A 33 -1.01 1.64 0.20
C LYS A 33 -0.57 2.85 1.00
N LYS A 34 0.72 3.20 0.94
CA LYS A 34 1.30 4.33 1.69
C LYS A 34 0.87 5.70 1.13
N GLN A 35 0.62 5.78 -0.17
CA GLN A 35 0.09 6.99 -0.82
C GLN A 35 -1.39 7.24 -0.52
N GLY A 36 -2.04 6.42 0.33
CA GLY A 36 -3.31 6.78 0.95
C GLY A 36 -4.41 7.11 -0.04
N LYS A 37 -4.32 6.63 -1.29
CA LYS A 37 -5.41 6.72 -2.25
C LYS A 37 -6.43 5.63 -1.89
N SER A 38 -6.99 5.73 -0.69
CA SER A 38 -8.32 5.23 -0.41
C SER A 38 -9.21 5.75 -1.54
N SER A 39 -10.01 4.85 -2.10
CA SER A 39 -10.70 4.95 -3.39
C SER A 39 -11.70 6.11 -3.57
N CYS A 40 -11.63 7.18 -2.77
CA CYS A 40 -12.47 8.36 -2.87
C CYS A 40 -11.66 9.53 -3.42
N SER A 41 -11.50 9.55 -4.75
CA SER A 41 -11.05 10.75 -5.48
C SER A 41 -12.09 11.88 -5.46
N CYS A 42 -13.32 11.58 -5.06
CA CYS A 42 -14.34 12.58 -4.73
C CYS A 42 -14.28 12.83 -3.22
N GLY A 43 -14.08 14.08 -2.83
CA GLY A 43 -14.14 14.47 -1.42
C GLY A 43 -15.41 13.92 -0.76
N CYS A 44 -15.32 13.51 0.50
CA CYS A 44 -16.44 12.96 1.29
C CYS A 44 -17.65 13.92 1.40
N SER A 45 -17.51 15.16 0.92
CA SER A 45 -18.55 16.18 0.81
C SER A 45 -19.76 15.78 -0.04
N THR A 46 -19.63 14.85 -0.99
CA THR A 46 -20.74 14.40 -1.86
C THR A 46 -20.93 12.89 -1.85
N CYS A 47 -20.29 12.17 -0.91
CA CYS A 47 -20.51 10.74 -0.78
C CYS A 47 -21.91 10.50 -0.19
N PRO A 48 -22.82 9.74 -0.85
CA PRO A 48 -24.15 9.44 -0.32
C PRO A 48 -24.14 8.60 0.98
N HIS A 49 -22.95 8.19 1.44
CA HIS A 49 -22.71 7.52 2.71
C HIS A 49 -21.88 8.36 3.70
N SER A 50 -21.67 9.66 3.46
CA SER A 50 -20.85 10.53 4.30
C SER A 50 -21.37 10.65 5.73
N GLU A 51 -22.71 10.61 5.91
CA GLU A 51 -23.39 10.66 7.20
C GLU A 51 -22.94 9.55 8.17
N LYS A 52 -22.58 8.36 7.66
CA LYS A 52 -22.09 7.25 8.51
C LYS A 52 -20.58 7.26 8.72
N CYS A 53 -19.82 7.89 7.80
CA CYS A 53 -18.36 7.95 7.90
C CYS A 53 -17.86 9.03 8.87
N HIS A 54 -18.65 10.05 9.16
CA HIS A 54 -18.45 10.99 10.26
C HIS A 54 -19.54 10.79 11.32
N SER A 55 -19.58 9.62 11.95
CA SER A 55 -20.28 9.46 13.23
C SER A 55 -19.52 10.28 14.26
N GLN A 56 -19.98 11.51 14.46
CA GLN A 56 -19.45 12.37 15.49
C GLN A 56 -19.81 11.76 16.84
N THR A 57 -18.83 11.15 17.50
CA THR A 57 -18.85 11.02 18.96
C THR A 57 -18.79 12.45 19.51
N ASN A 58 -19.94 13.10 19.58
CA ASN A 58 -20.24 14.15 20.54
C ASN A 58 -20.98 13.50 21.71
N GLU A 59 -20.34 12.56 22.37
CA GLU A 59 -20.78 11.98 23.65
C GLU A 59 -19.74 12.32 24.73
N ASP A 60 -19.48 13.61 24.96
CA ASP A 60 -18.77 13.99 26.21
C ASP A 60 -19.10 15.38 26.80
N LYS A 61 -19.85 16.30 26.18
CA LYS A 61 -20.10 17.60 26.84
C LYS A 61 -21.51 18.13 26.57
N ASN A 62 -22.43 17.88 27.49
CA ASN A 62 -23.26 18.90 28.14
C ASN A 62 -24.57 18.30 28.73
N GLU A 63 -24.62 18.16 30.04
CA GLU A 63 -25.85 18.36 30.82
C GLU A 63 -26.60 19.60 30.29
N LEU A 64 -27.77 19.45 29.64
CA LEU A 64 -28.96 20.30 29.81
C LEU A 64 -30.06 19.92 28.78
N ASN A 65 -30.80 18.83 29.05
CA ASN A 65 -32.26 18.82 29.21
C ASN A 65 -32.74 17.39 29.50
#